data_AF-A0A0H3LXS6-F1
#
_entry.id   AF-A0A0H3LXS6-F1
#
_cell.length_a   1.000
_cell.length_b   1.000
_cell.length_c   1.000
_cell.angle_alpha   90.00
_cell.angle_beta   90.00
_cell.angle_gamma   90.00
#
_symmetry.space_group_name_H-M   'P 1'
#
loop_
_entity.id
_entity.type
_entity.pdbx_description
1 polymer ?
#
loop_
_entity_poly.entity_id
_entity_poly.type
_entity_poly.pdbx_seq_one_letter_code
_entity_poly.pdbx_strand_id
1 'polypeptide(L)'
;MSGYQTMALREVAHSRSGEKGNSSMVSVIAYDPADYELLREQVTVERVRELYGPIVKGGIARYEVPRIGALNFVMDEVLEGGRSRTLAFEESGKALSSLMLSLPVRVPDGYVGRAARNQDSPPAPGAGARGGRSVRLGSATAWSRDRFEPALDLVERGKVDYLCFETMSEVTMSAAQVARLDADSTAAYDPYLVARLEPVLAACKAKGIRIISNQGWLDPRGAARRIKELAAQLGIADLKVAAVSGGELSGRIADLGLRYSEDGEPVERSRDRIVSAEAYLGCEGIVRALADGADVVLTTRVADACLYLGPLAFEFGWSLDDHEQMARGMVIGHLMECGAQLSGGYFADPGYKEVPGLERLGNPIAEVSEQAITLSKLPGSGGLLTPATCKEQLLYEVADPSRYLAPDCVTNLGAVDFVQTAPDEVAVLIHGEAGQPRPPTLKALVGLREGYMTEEMVIFAGPGALRRARMTQDILERRFQAIGLDAQELRFDYLGMNAVHREATPAPACEPYEVILRVALKTRERQEAEKLRKEIDPLAVNGVSGTGKWATSASGSRVRSVIGLNSCLVPRELVDMQVTLY
;
A
#
# COMPACT_ATOMS: atom_id res chain seq x y z
N MET A 1 -3.11 -45.50 12.73
CA MET A 1 -2.55 -44.52 11.76
C MET A 1 -3.31 -43.23 12.03
N SER A 2 -2.63 -42.13 12.33
CA SER A 2 -3.33 -40.85 12.50
C SER A 2 -3.99 -40.52 11.17
N GLY A 3 -5.31 -40.30 11.13
CA GLY A 3 -6.07 -40.00 9.90
C GLY A 3 -5.78 -38.61 9.32
N TYR A 4 -4.55 -38.13 9.49
CA TYR A 4 -4.08 -36.79 9.16
C TYR A 4 -2.64 -36.85 8.66
N GLN A 5 -2.36 -36.01 7.67
CA GLN A 5 -1.03 -35.71 7.12
C GLN A 5 -0.69 -34.23 7.35
N THR A 6 0.60 -33.88 7.36
CA THR A 6 1.06 -32.49 7.52
C THR A 6 1.46 -31.91 6.16
N MET A 7 1.00 -30.70 5.87
CA MET A 7 1.36 -29.94 4.67
C MET A 7 1.68 -28.48 5.04
N ALA A 8 2.30 -27.73 4.14
CA ALA A 8 2.47 -26.28 4.30
C ALA A 8 1.13 -25.56 4.12
N LEU A 9 0.92 -24.45 4.84
CA LEU A 9 -0.31 -23.65 4.77
C LEU A 9 -0.64 -23.20 3.34
N ARG A 10 0.38 -22.97 2.50
CA ARG A 10 0.23 -22.65 1.07
C ARG A 10 -0.59 -23.66 0.26
N GLU A 11 -0.73 -24.89 0.74
CA GLU A 11 -1.51 -25.94 0.08
C GLU A 11 -3.02 -25.85 0.34
N VAL A 12 -3.42 -25.07 1.35
CA VAL A 12 -4.82 -24.95 1.80
C VAL A 12 -5.32 -23.50 1.75
N ALA A 13 -4.42 -22.53 1.80
CA ALA A 13 -4.74 -21.12 1.86
C ALA A 13 -3.82 -20.27 0.98
N HIS A 14 -4.31 -19.07 0.63
CA HIS A 14 -3.51 -17.97 0.12
C HIS A 14 -3.40 -16.86 1.17
N SER A 15 -2.48 -15.94 0.95
CA SER A 15 -2.16 -14.89 1.92
C SER A 15 -1.80 -13.60 1.20
N ARG A 16 -2.16 -12.49 1.82
CA ARG A 16 -1.75 -11.14 1.44
C ARG A 16 -1.20 -10.45 2.68
N SER A 17 -0.20 -9.60 2.50
CA SER A 17 0.21 -8.68 3.55
C SER A 17 0.16 -7.23 3.11
N GLY A 18 -0.12 -6.36 4.07
CA GLY A 18 -0.07 -4.90 3.95
C GLY A 18 0.58 -4.29 5.20
N GLU A 19 0.86 -3.00 5.15
CA GLU A 19 1.45 -2.26 6.25
C GLU A 19 0.56 -1.09 6.69
N LYS A 20 0.63 -0.73 7.97
CA LYS A 20 0.16 0.58 8.41
C LYS A 20 1.11 1.14 9.46
N GLY A 21 2.00 2.03 9.02
CA GLY A 21 3.00 2.63 9.90
C GLY A 21 4.04 1.58 10.30
N ASN A 22 4.10 1.23 11.58
CA ASN A 22 5.06 0.23 12.09
C ASN A 22 4.47 -1.19 12.21
N SER A 23 3.19 -1.36 11.91
CA SER A 23 2.51 -2.65 11.97
C SER A 23 2.39 -3.26 10.57
N SER A 24 2.33 -4.59 10.50
CA SER A 24 1.97 -5.32 9.28
C SER A 24 0.79 -6.23 9.54
N MET A 25 -0.09 -6.31 8.55
CA MET A 25 -1.27 -7.14 8.56
C MET A 25 -1.10 -8.26 7.56
N VAL A 26 -1.32 -9.51 7.99
CA VAL A 26 -1.14 -10.71 7.18
C VAL A 26 -2.43 -11.52 7.22
N SER A 27 -3.11 -11.60 6.08
CA SER A 27 -4.34 -12.38 5.93
C SER A 27 -4.02 -13.83 5.58
N VAL A 28 -4.89 -14.75 5.99
CA VAL A 28 -4.87 -16.17 5.60
C VAL A 28 -6.27 -16.52 5.15
N ILE A 29 -6.43 -16.84 3.86
CA ILE A 29 -7.72 -17.02 3.21
C ILE A 29 -7.79 -18.43 2.64
N ALA A 30 -8.82 -19.20 3.01
CA ALA A 30 -8.99 -20.56 2.52
C ALA A 30 -9.25 -20.56 1.00
N TYR A 31 -8.59 -21.47 0.26
CA TYR A 31 -8.94 -21.69 -1.14
C TYR A 31 -10.34 -22.30 -1.28
N ASP A 32 -10.66 -23.26 -0.41
CA ASP A 32 -11.99 -23.86 -0.28
C ASP A 32 -12.62 -23.38 1.04
N PRO A 33 -13.81 -22.76 1.02
CA PRO A 33 -14.50 -22.36 2.24
C PRO A 33 -14.68 -23.49 3.28
N ALA A 34 -14.73 -24.76 2.85
CA ALA A 34 -14.82 -25.91 3.76
C ALA A 34 -13.59 -26.07 4.66
N ASP A 35 -12.43 -25.55 4.24
CA ASP A 35 -11.18 -25.61 4.99
C ASP A 35 -11.06 -24.48 6.04
N TYR A 36 -12.02 -23.55 6.11
CA TYR A 36 -11.95 -22.41 7.03
C TYR A 36 -11.81 -22.84 8.51
N GLU A 37 -12.61 -23.81 8.97
CA GLU A 37 -12.54 -24.28 10.36
C GLU A 37 -11.18 -24.91 10.67
N LEU A 38 -10.60 -25.64 9.70
CA LEU A 38 -9.26 -26.20 9.81
C LEU A 38 -8.21 -25.11 10.01
N LEU A 39 -8.32 -23.99 9.28
CA LEU A 39 -7.46 -22.83 9.44
C LEU A 39 -7.67 -22.13 10.78
N ARG A 40 -8.94 -21.88 11.16
CA ARG A 40 -9.32 -21.19 12.39
C ARG A 40 -8.78 -21.90 13.64
N GLU A 41 -8.80 -23.23 13.63
CA GLU A 41 -8.29 -24.06 14.73
C GLU A 41 -6.76 -24.12 14.80
N GLN A 42 -6.08 -24.15 13.64
CA GLN A 42 -4.64 -24.45 13.60
C GLN A 42 -3.74 -23.23 13.42
N VAL A 43 -4.22 -22.15 12.82
CA VAL A 43 -3.47 -20.90 12.62
C VAL A 43 -3.83 -19.97 13.79
N THR A 44 -3.14 -20.16 14.91
CA THR A 44 -3.38 -19.42 16.15
C THR A 44 -2.35 -18.30 16.34
N VAL A 45 -2.62 -17.36 17.25
CA VAL A 45 -1.70 -16.28 17.61
C VAL A 45 -0.36 -16.85 18.10
N GLU A 46 -0.39 -17.95 18.85
CA GLU A 46 0.81 -18.61 19.40
C GLU A 46 1.70 -19.12 18.26
N ARG A 47 1.12 -19.78 17.26
CA ARG A 47 1.88 -20.30 16.11
C ARG A 47 2.43 -19.20 15.22
N VAL A 48 1.67 -18.12 15.04
CA VAL A 48 2.17 -16.92 14.35
C VAL A 48 3.29 -16.25 15.17
N ARG A 49 3.18 -16.24 16.50
CA ARG A 49 4.25 -15.75 17.39
C ARG A 49 5.50 -16.62 17.34
N GLU A 50 5.39 -17.93 17.21
CA GLU A 50 6.54 -18.82 16.99
C GLU A 50 7.27 -18.48 15.68
N LEU A 51 6.50 -18.16 14.64
CA LEU A 51 7.03 -17.88 13.30
C LEU A 51 7.66 -16.50 13.17
N TYR A 52 6.99 -15.46 13.71
CA TYR A 52 7.41 -14.06 13.56
C TYR A 52 8.03 -13.45 14.80
N GLY A 53 8.02 -14.16 15.94
CA GLY A 53 8.51 -13.68 17.23
C GLY A 53 9.92 -13.06 17.22
N PRO A 54 10.89 -13.56 16.41
CA PRO A 54 12.20 -12.93 16.30
C PRO A 54 12.18 -11.49 15.78
N ILE A 55 11.13 -11.09 15.04
CA ILE A 55 11.04 -9.79 14.36
C ILE A 55 9.85 -8.93 14.82
N VAL A 56 8.92 -9.49 15.60
CA VAL A 56 7.76 -8.79 16.15
C VAL A 56 8.07 -8.36 17.57
N LYS A 57 8.18 -7.04 17.80
CA LYS A 57 8.44 -6.47 19.13
C LYS A 57 7.15 -6.22 19.93
N GLY A 58 6.02 -6.03 19.25
CA GLY A 58 4.74 -5.70 19.85
C GLY A 58 3.76 -6.87 20.00
N GLY A 59 2.48 -6.52 19.98
CA GLY A 59 1.36 -7.44 20.02
C GLY A 59 1.18 -8.22 18.72
N ILE A 60 0.50 -9.36 18.82
CA ILE A 60 -0.08 -10.06 17.67
C ILE A 60 -1.56 -10.26 17.98
N ALA A 61 -2.43 -9.68 17.16
CA ALA A 61 -3.87 -9.85 17.24
C ALA A 61 -4.36 -10.70 16.07
N ARG A 62 -5.39 -11.52 16.29
CA ARG A 62 -6.07 -12.30 15.25
C ARG A 62 -7.53 -11.88 15.18
N TYR A 63 -7.98 -11.57 13.98
CA TYR A 63 -9.37 -11.26 13.65
C TYR A 63 -9.92 -12.33 12.70
N GLU A 64 -11.16 -12.74 12.93
CA GLU A 64 -11.84 -13.77 12.13
C GLU A 64 -12.83 -13.10 11.18
N VAL A 65 -12.81 -13.51 9.90
CA VAL A 65 -13.71 -13.01 8.87
C VAL A 65 -14.39 -14.21 8.17
N PRO A 66 -15.28 -14.92 8.87
CA PRO A 66 -15.79 -16.23 8.44
C PRO A 66 -16.55 -16.17 7.11
N ARG A 67 -17.22 -15.06 6.82
CA ARG A 67 -18.01 -14.87 5.59
C ARG A 67 -17.19 -15.08 4.31
N ILE A 68 -15.91 -14.70 4.36
CA ILE A 68 -14.98 -14.91 3.25
C ILE A 68 -13.96 -16.02 3.50
N GLY A 69 -14.11 -16.77 4.60
CA GLY A 69 -13.22 -17.87 4.97
C GLY A 69 -11.81 -17.40 5.31
N ALA A 70 -11.67 -16.28 6.03
CA ALA A 70 -10.38 -15.65 6.27
C ALA A 70 -10.06 -15.40 7.75
N LEU A 71 -8.77 -15.37 8.05
CA LEU A 71 -8.17 -14.87 9.28
C LEU A 71 -7.30 -13.67 8.92
N ASN A 72 -7.26 -12.66 9.78
CA ASN A 72 -6.37 -11.50 9.62
C ASN A 72 -5.50 -11.34 10.87
N PHE A 73 -4.19 -11.32 10.70
CA PHE A 73 -3.24 -11.13 11.79
C PHE A 73 -2.64 -9.75 11.73
N VAL A 74 -2.70 -9.01 12.84
CA VAL A 74 -2.04 -7.69 12.98
C VAL A 74 -0.82 -7.88 13.87
N MET A 75 0.36 -7.58 13.34
CA MET A 75 1.63 -7.68 14.03
C MET A 75 2.20 -6.29 14.27
N ASP A 76 2.27 -5.88 15.54
CA ASP A 76 2.75 -4.56 15.92
C ASP A 76 4.26 -4.50 16.02
N GLU A 77 4.82 -3.35 15.65
CA GLU A 77 6.25 -3.06 15.68
C GLU A 77 7.12 -4.07 14.92
N VAL A 78 6.58 -4.66 13.86
CA VAL A 78 7.30 -5.60 13.01
C VAL A 78 8.17 -4.87 11.98
N LEU A 79 7.83 -3.65 11.58
CA LEU A 79 8.52 -2.93 10.50
C LEU A 79 9.60 -1.94 11.00
N GLU A 80 10.08 -2.08 12.24
CA GLU A 80 11.20 -1.28 12.79
C GLU A 80 11.06 0.25 12.59
N GLY A 81 9.90 0.79 12.96
CA GLY A 81 9.58 2.22 12.84
C GLY A 81 8.82 2.59 11.57
N GLY A 82 8.55 1.61 10.70
CA GLY A 82 7.80 1.76 9.46
C GLY A 82 8.65 2.11 8.25
N ARG A 83 8.02 2.11 7.06
CA ARG A 83 8.71 2.17 5.76
C ARG A 83 9.64 3.37 5.60
N SER A 84 9.34 4.52 6.21
CA SER A 84 10.22 5.70 6.12
C SER A 84 11.41 5.69 7.09
N ARG A 85 11.45 4.76 8.05
CA ARG A 85 12.48 4.66 9.11
C ARG A 85 13.31 3.40 9.11
N THR A 86 12.78 2.30 8.58
CA THR A 86 13.43 1.01 8.72
C THR A 86 14.75 0.94 7.96
N LEU A 87 15.71 0.21 8.52
CA LEU A 87 16.91 -0.23 7.79
C LEU A 87 16.72 -1.60 7.14
N ALA A 88 15.59 -2.27 7.33
CA ALA A 88 15.29 -3.55 6.68
C ALA A 88 15.34 -3.42 5.15
N PHE A 89 15.79 -4.46 4.46
CA PHE A 89 15.91 -4.44 3.01
C PHE A 89 14.53 -4.44 2.32
N GLU A 90 13.57 -5.20 2.86
CA GLU A 90 12.17 -5.17 2.41
C GLU A 90 11.38 -4.27 3.36
N GLU A 91 11.24 -3.00 2.98
CA GLU A 91 10.70 -1.96 3.86
C GLU A 91 9.15 -1.99 3.99
N SER A 92 8.44 -2.70 3.09
CA SER A 92 6.97 -2.65 3.00
C SER A 92 6.24 -3.80 3.70
N GLY A 93 6.95 -4.83 4.16
CA GLY A 93 6.36 -6.02 4.78
C GLY A 93 5.55 -6.90 3.81
N LYS A 94 5.54 -6.61 2.50
CA LYS A 94 4.76 -7.36 1.50
C LYS A 94 5.21 -8.81 1.36
N ALA A 95 6.48 -9.09 1.64
CA ALA A 95 7.01 -10.43 1.59
C ALA A 95 6.71 -11.25 2.86
N LEU A 96 6.20 -10.64 3.94
CA LEU A 96 5.91 -11.35 5.19
C LEU A 96 4.85 -12.44 4.99
N SER A 97 3.87 -12.23 4.12
CA SER A 97 2.85 -13.25 3.77
C SER A 97 3.45 -14.58 3.30
N SER A 98 4.58 -14.56 2.58
CA SER A 98 5.26 -15.79 2.14
C SER A 98 5.77 -16.64 3.29
N LEU A 99 6.19 -16.03 4.41
CA LEU A 99 6.61 -16.75 5.60
C LEU A 99 5.40 -17.44 6.26
N MET A 100 4.26 -16.75 6.36
CA MET A 100 3.00 -17.31 6.89
C MET A 100 2.63 -18.60 6.16
N LEU A 101 2.75 -18.58 4.83
CA LEU A 101 2.41 -19.71 3.96
C LEU A 101 3.31 -20.95 4.17
N SER A 102 4.44 -20.82 4.88
CA SER A 102 5.30 -21.95 5.27
C SER A 102 4.82 -22.70 6.52
N LEU A 103 3.86 -22.14 7.26
CA LEU A 103 3.37 -22.72 8.51
C LEU A 103 2.83 -24.15 8.28
N PRO A 104 3.29 -25.17 9.03
CA PRO A 104 2.78 -26.53 8.85
C PRO A 104 1.40 -26.70 9.50
N VAL A 105 0.46 -27.25 8.73
CA VAL A 105 -0.93 -27.56 9.13
C VAL A 105 -1.24 -29.03 8.92
N ARG A 106 -2.11 -29.60 9.76
CA ARG A 106 -2.61 -30.97 9.60
C ARG A 106 -3.87 -30.96 8.77
N VAL A 107 -3.93 -31.81 7.75
CA VAL A 107 -5.09 -32.01 6.88
C VAL A 107 -5.48 -33.50 6.89
N PRO A 108 -6.72 -33.87 6.56
CA PRO A 108 -7.12 -35.28 6.47
C PRO A 108 -6.22 -36.07 5.51
N ASP A 109 -6.02 -37.36 5.79
CA ASP A 109 -5.35 -38.25 4.85
C ASP A 109 -6.07 -38.26 3.49
N GLY A 110 -5.31 -38.16 2.40
CA GLY A 110 -5.86 -38.07 1.05
C GLY A 110 -6.33 -36.67 0.62
N TYR A 111 -6.23 -35.66 1.50
CA TYR A 111 -6.41 -34.26 1.11
C TYR A 111 -5.43 -33.90 -0.03
N VAL A 112 -5.98 -33.34 -1.11
CA VAL A 112 -5.21 -32.90 -2.28
C VAL A 112 -4.91 -31.41 -2.11
N GLY A 113 -3.62 -31.06 -1.98
CA GLY A 113 -3.15 -29.68 -1.87
C GLY A 113 -3.37 -28.86 -3.14
N ARG A 114 -3.37 -27.53 -3.00
CA ARG A 114 -3.60 -26.57 -4.08
C ARG A 114 -2.73 -26.84 -5.30
N ALA A 115 -1.45 -27.16 -5.14
CA ALA A 115 -0.53 -27.37 -6.25
C ALA A 115 -0.90 -28.58 -7.14
N ALA A 116 -1.63 -29.54 -6.57
CA ALA A 116 -2.08 -30.76 -7.26
C ALA A 116 -3.53 -30.69 -7.74
N ARG A 117 -4.27 -29.61 -7.43
CA ARG A 117 -5.65 -29.41 -7.91
C ARG A 117 -5.62 -28.81 -9.32
N ASN A 118 -6.56 -29.20 -10.17
CA ASN A 118 -6.87 -28.40 -11.36
C ASN A 118 -7.30 -27.00 -10.91
N GLN A 119 -6.64 -25.98 -11.44
CA GLN A 119 -6.98 -24.58 -11.18
C GLN A 119 -8.15 -24.12 -12.05
N ASP A 120 -9.10 -25.01 -12.33
CA ASP A 120 -10.27 -24.69 -13.15
C ASP A 120 -11.12 -23.65 -12.42
N SER A 121 -11.43 -22.55 -13.10
CA SER A 121 -12.36 -21.55 -12.57
C SER A 121 -13.71 -22.22 -12.28
N PRO A 122 -14.34 -21.95 -11.12
CA PRO A 122 -15.66 -22.47 -10.85
C PRO A 122 -16.65 -22.01 -11.94
N PRO A 123 -17.64 -22.86 -12.31
CA PRO A 123 -18.65 -22.46 -13.27
C PRO A 123 -19.52 -21.33 -12.71
N ALA A 124 -19.79 -20.34 -13.56
CA ALA A 124 -20.57 -19.16 -13.18
C ALA A 124 -22.06 -19.49 -12.95
N PRO A 125 -22.70 -19.02 -11.88
CA PRO A 125 -24.15 -18.82 -11.87
C PRO A 125 -24.52 -17.72 -12.87
N GLY A 126 -25.63 -17.92 -13.59
CA GLY A 126 -26.04 -17.07 -14.71
C GLY A 126 -26.25 -15.59 -14.35
N ALA A 127 -25.81 -14.72 -15.27
CA ALA A 127 -25.93 -13.26 -15.17
C ALA A 127 -27.39 -12.81 -15.04
N GLY A 128 -27.70 -12.12 -13.94
CA GLY A 128 -28.93 -11.35 -13.82
C GLY A 128 -28.71 -9.95 -14.37
N ALA A 129 -29.30 -9.64 -15.52
CA ALA A 129 -29.39 -8.26 -16.00
C ALA A 129 -30.14 -7.41 -14.97
N ARG A 130 -29.60 -6.26 -14.58
CA ARG A 130 -30.26 -5.34 -13.66
C ARG A 130 -30.47 -4.00 -14.35
N GLY A 131 -31.73 -3.63 -14.49
CA GLY A 131 -32.15 -2.31 -14.97
C GLY A 131 -32.11 -1.28 -13.82
N GLY A 132 -31.63 -0.08 -14.12
CA GLY A 132 -31.53 1.03 -13.19
C GLY A 132 -30.48 2.04 -13.64
N ARG A 133 -30.42 3.19 -12.99
CA ARG A 133 -29.30 4.14 -13.16
C ARG A 133 -28.05 3.53 -12.50
N SER A 134 -26.99 3.34 -13.28
CA SER A 134 -25.70 2.82 -12.81
C SER A 134 -24.60 3.88 -12.96
N VAL A 135 -23.63 3.86 -12.07
CA VAL A 135 -22.40 4.65 -12.13
C VAL A 135 -21.22 3.71 -12.33
N ARG A 136 -20.34 4.03 -13.28
CA ARG A 136 -19.15 3.23 -13.60
C ARG A 136 -17.87 4.00 -13.24
N LEU A 137 -17.06 3.43 -12.35
CA LEU A 137 -15.81 4.00 -11.86
C LEU A 137 -14.65 3.16 -12.37
N GLY A 138 -13.66 3.77 -13.01
CA GLY A 138 -12.42 3.11 -13.41
C GLY A 138 -11.24 3.55 -12.54
N SER A 139 -10.37 2.61 -12.17
CA SER A 139 -9.08 2.93 -11.56
C SER A 139 -8.06 3.27 -12.64
N ALA A 140 -7.49 4.47 -12.67
CA ALA A 140 -6.44 4.84 -13.62
C ALA A 140 -5.05 4.45 -13.13
N THR A 141 -4.76 4.73 -11.86
CA THR A 141 -3.48 4.47 -11.19
C THR A 141 -3.72 4.13 -9.72
N ALA A 142 -2.77 3.44 -9.12
CA ALA A 142 -2.80 2.95 -7.75
C ALA A 142 -1.67 3.49 -6.86
N TRP A 143 -0.64 4.15 -7.43
CA TRP A 143 0.42 4.80 -6.67
C TRP A 143 1.23 5.81 -7.52
N SER A 144 2.14 6.57 -6.89
CA SER A 144 2.86 7.69 -7.52
C SER A 144 3.79 7.33 -8.67
N ARG A 145 4.19 6.06 -8.81
CA ARG A 145 5.02 5.58 -9.93
C ARG A 145 4.38 4.39 -10.63
N ASP A 146 3.05 4.35 -10.62
CA ASP A 146 2.32 3.28 -11.26
C ASP A 146 2.43 3.38 -12.78
N ARG A 147 2.13 2.27 -13.45
CA ARG A 147 1.80 2.28 -14.88
C ARG A 147 0.47 3.02 -15.05
N PHE A 148 0.37 3.79 -16.13
CA PHE A 148 -0.84 4.55 -16.43
C PHE A 148 -1.40 4.25 -17.82
N GLU A 149 -0.65 3.52 -18.65
CA GLU A 149 -1.08 3.11 -19.99
C GLU A 149 -2.41 2.34 -19.98
N PRO A 150 -2.71 1.45 -19.00
CA PRO A 150 -4.02 0.79 -18.92
C PRO A 150 -5.20 1.74 -18.73
N ALA A 151 -4.99 2.98 -18.26
CA ALA A 151 -6.06 3.97 -18.13
C ALA A 151 -6.59 4.42 -19.51
N LEU A 152 -5.75 4.40 -20.55
CA LEU A 152 -6.17 4.73 -21.92
C LEU A 152 -7.24 3.76 -22.42
N ASP A 153 -7.07 2.48 -22.12
CA ASP A 153 -8.05 1.44 -22.45
C ASP A 153 -9.40 1.68 -21.75
N LEU A 154 -9.38 2.15 -20.49
CA LEU A 154 -10.60 2.49 -19.75
C LEU A 154 -11.33 3.68 -20.39
N VAL A 155 -10.59 4.72 -20.78
CA VAL A 155 -11.16 5.88 -21.48
C VAL A 155 -11.72 5.48 -22.84
N GLU A 156 -11.03 4.61 -23.57
CA GLU A 156 -11.45 4.19 -24.91
C GLU A 156 -12.66 3.25 -24.88
N ARG A 157 -12.55 2.16 -24.10
CA ARG A 157 -13.43 0.98 -24.16
C ARG A 157 -14.19 0.71 -22.86
N GLY A 158 -13.78 1.31 -21.74
CA GLY A 158 -14.32 1.04 -20.39
C GLY A 158 -15.73 1.55 -20.14
N LYS A 159 -16.20 2.54 -20.92
CA LYS A 159 -17.50 3.21 -20.71
C LYS A 159 -17.68 3.65 -19.25
N VAL A 160 -16.62 4.19 -18.66
CA VAL A 160 -16.62 4.70 -17.28
C VAL A 160 -17.18 6.12 -17.25
N ASP A 161 -17.90 6.46 -16.19
CA ASP A 161 -18.37 7.82 -15.92
C ASP A 161 -17.29 8.63 -15.17
N TYR A 162 -16.52 7.93 -14.34
CA TYR A 162 -15.42 8.50 -13.55
C TYR A 162 -14.14 7.71 -13.76
N LEU A 163 -13.03 8.45 -13.81
CA LEU A 163 -11.68 7.90 -13.86
C LEU A 163 -10.87 8.43 -12.67
N CYS A 164 -10.48 7.53 -11.77
CA CYS A 164 -9.82 7.90 -10.51
C CYS A 164 -8.31 7.67 -10.58
N PHE A 165 -7.53 8.71 -10.30
CA PHE A 165 -6.07 8.64 -10.22
C PHE A 165 -5.61 8.72 -8.77
N GLU A 166 -5.29 7.57 -8.20
CA GLU A 166 -4.62 7.44 -6.90
C GLU A 166 -3.11 7.46 -7.11
N THR A 167 -2.44 8.46 -6.54
CA THR A 167 -0.99 8.68 -6.74
C THR A 167 -0.27 9.08 -5.47
N MET A 168 -0.91 8.96 -4.32
CA MET A 168 -0.32 9.35 -3.03
C MET A 168 -0.30 8.18 -2.06
N SER A 169 0.83 8.01 -1.40
CA SER A 169 1.00 7.17 -0.21
C SER A 169 1.77 7.97 0.84
N GLU A 170 1.79 7.47 2.08
CA GLU A 170 2.62 7.99 3.17
C GLU A 170 4.08 8.20 2.73
N VAL A 171 4.65 7.23 2.01
CA VAL A 171 6.03 7.29 1.52
C VAL A 171 6.21 8.31 0.40
N THR A 172 5.21 8.48 -0.46
CA THR A 172 5.25 9.53 -1.50
C THR A 172 5.39 10.91 -0.86
N MET A 173 4.72 11.16 0.25
CA MET A 173 4.78 12.44 0.96
C MET A 173 6.15 12.68 1.59
N SER A 174 6.67 11.69 2.32
CA SER A 174 8.02 11.75 2.88
C SER A 174 9.07 12.00 1.78
N ALA A 175 8.96 11.30 0.64
CA ALA A 175 9.87 11.49 -0.50
C ALA A 175 9.75 12.88 -1.14
N ALA A 176 8.53 13.43 -1.31
CA ALA A 176 8.33 14.78 -1.83
C ALA A 176 8.93 15.84 -0.91
N GLN A 177 8.83 15.64 0.41
CA GLN A 177 9.41 16.54 1.42
C GLN A 177 10.94 16.48 1.42
N VAL A 178 11.53 15.29 1.33
CA VAL A 178 12.99 15.12 1.15
C VAL A 178 13.44 15.83 -0.12
N ALA A 179 12.77 15.60 -1.25
CA ALA A 179 13.12 16.23 -2.52
C ALA A 179 13.06 17.76 -2.45
N ARG A 180 12.11 18.33 -1.70
CA ARG A 180 12.01 19.77 -1.49
C ARG A 180 13.11 20.33 -0.58
N LEU A 181 13.50 19.59 0.46
CA LEU A 181 14.63 19.98 1.32
C LEU A 181 15.97 19.93 0.57
N ASP A 182 16.13 18.94 -0.31
CA ASP A 182 17.36 18.73 -1.07
C ASP A 182 17.42 19.61 -2.35
N ALA A 183 16.26 19.99 -2.92
CA ALA A 183 16.13 20.81 -4.13
C ALA A 183 14.92 21.76 -4.08
N ASP A 184 15.19 23.06 -3.95
CA ASP A 184 14.19 24.14 -3.86
C ASP A 184 13.21 24.27 -5.04
N SER A 185 13.45 23.57 -6.16
CA SER A 185 12.67 23.71 -7.42
C SER A 185 11.61 22.63 -7.66
N THR A 186 11.40 21.70 -6.73
CA THR A 186 10.44 20.59 -6.91
C THR A 186 8.99 21.07 -6.71
N ALA A 187 8.11 20.82 -7.68
CA ALA A 187 6.68 21.14 -7.55
C ALA A 187 6.05 20.39 -6.36
N ALA A 188 5.12 21.04 -5.67
CA ALA A 188 4.47 20.50 -4.47
C ALA A 188 3.25 19.61 -4.78
N TYR A 189 3.08 19.23 -6.06
CA TYR A 189 2.08 18.32 -6.61
C TYR A 189 2.77 17.25 -7.46
N ASP A 190 2.00 16.27 -7.95
CA ASP A 190 2.56 15.11 -8.63
C ASP A 190 3.41 15.49 -9.87
N PRO A 191 4.69 15.09 -9.95
CA PRO A 191 5.57 15.42 -11.08
C PRO A 191 5.11 14.78 -12.39
N TYR A 192 4.28 13.73 -12.34
CA TYR A 192 3.71 13.06 -13.51
C TYR A 192 2.30 13.55 -13.86
N LEU A 193 1.79 14.59 -13.19
CA LEU A 193 0.44 15.14 -13.40
C LEU A 193 0.12 15.37 -14.89
N VAL A 194 1.01 16.07 -15.60
CA VAL A 194 0.83 16.37 -17.03
C VAL A 194 0.96 15.09 -17.87
N ALA A 195 2.02 14.30 -17.65
CA ALA A 195 2.29 13.08 -18.41
C ALA A 195 1.12 12.07 -18.35
N ARG A 196 0.37 12.04 -17.25
CA ARG A 196 -0.80 11.18 -17.08
C ARG A 196 -2.08 11.75 -17.67
N LEU A 197 -2.32 13.05 -17.48
CA LEU A 197 -3.58 13.66 -17.90
C LEU A 197 -3.57 14.05 -19.38
N GLU A 198 -2.45 14.50 -19.94
CA GLU A 198 -2.32 14.87 -21.35
C GLU A 198 -2.92 13.85 -22.33
N PRO A 199 -2.61 12.54 -22.25
CA PRO A 199 -3.11 11.58 -23.23
C PRO A 199 -4.60 11.23 -23.07
N VAL A 200 -5.25 11.59 -21.95
CA VAL A 200 -6.65 11.24 -21.68
C VAL A 200 -7.59 12.45 -21.64
N LEU A 201 -7.11 13.65 -21.33
CA LEU A 201 -7.94 14.79 -20.92
C LEU A 201 -8.97 15.19 -21.98
N ALA A 202 -8.54 15.28 -23.24
CA ALA A 202 -9.43 15.63 -24.36
C ALA A 202 -10.50 14.56 -24.60
N ALA A 203 -10.12 13.29 -24.55
CA ALA A 203 -11.05 12.17 -24.73
C ALA A 203 -12.04 12.06 -23.57
N CYS A 204 -11.59 12.26 -22.33
CA CYS A 204 -12.46 12.32 -21.15
C CYS A 204 -13.49 13.44 -21.30
N LYS A 205 -13.06 14.66 -21.62
CA LYS A 205 -13.99 15.79 -21.81
C LYS A 205 -15.01 15.52 -22.92
N ALA A 206 -14.58 15.01 -24.07
CA ALA A 206 -15.46 14.70 -25.19
C ALA A 206 -16.50 13.62 -24.86
N LYS A 207 -16.14 12.64 -24.02
CA LYS A 207 -17.02 11.56 -23.57
C LYS A 207 -17.81 11.87 -22.30
N GLY A 208 -17.56 13.02 -21.66
CA GLY A 208 -18.15 13.38 -20.38
C GLY A 208 -17.61 12.59 -19.18
N ILE A 209 -16.43 11.97 -19.29
CA ILE A 209 -15.79 11.24 -18.21
C ILE A 209 -15.14 12.25 -17.25
N ARG A 210 -15.52 12.19 -15.97
CA ARG A 210 -14.96 13.07 -14.94
C ARG A 210 -13.74 12.45 -14.29
N ILE A 211 -12.73 13.27 -13.98
CA ILE A 211 -11.47 12.81 -13.40
C ILE A 211 -11.43 13.20 -11.92
N ILE A 212 -11.20 12.23 -11.03
CA ILE A 212 -10.97 12.46 -9.60
C ILE A 212 -9.54 12.06 -9.27
N SER A 213 -8.78 12.90 -8.58
CA SER A 213 -7.38 12.61 -8.32
C SER A 213 -6.83 13.23 -7.04
N ASN A 214 -5.95 12.52 -6.34
CA ASN A 214 -5.15 13.05 -5.23
C ASN A 214 -3.77 13.55 -5.68
N GLN A 215 -3.55 13.80 -6.97
CA GLN A 215 -2.30 14.35 -7.53
C GLN A 215 -2.02 15.81 -7.12
N GLY A 216 -2.94 16.48 -6.43
CA GLY A 216 -2.72 17.83 -5.93
C GLY A 216 -1.68 17.90 -4.81
N TRP A 217 -1.44 16.78 -4.14
CA TRP A 217 -0.54 16.65 -2.99
C TRP A 217 -0.61 17.81 -1.98
N LEU A 218 0.45 18.60 -1.87
CA LEU A 218 0.55 19.74 -0.94
C LEU A 218 0.06 21.05 -1.59
N ASP A 219 -0.06 21.11 -2.92
CA ASP A 219 -0.58 22.28 -3.65
C ASP A 219 -1.64 21.90 -4.71
N PRO A 220 -2.86 21.52 -4.29
CA PRO A 220 -3.96 21.22 -5.22
C PRO A 220 -4.33 22.41 -6.12
N ARG A 221 -4.11 23.64 -5.66
CA ARG A 221 -4.38 24.87 -6.42
C ARG A 221 -3.34 25.07 -7.53
N GLY A 222 -2.07 24.80 -7.26
CA GLY A 222 -1.00 24.74 -8.27
C GLY A 222 -1.28 23.67 -9.32
N ALA A 223 -1.69 22.46 -8.89
CA ALA A 223 -2.08 21.39 -9.80
C ALA A 223 -3.26 21.81 -10.70
N ALA A 224 -4.30 22.44 -10.13
CA ALA A 224 -5.45 22.92 -10.91
C ALA A 224 -5.06 23.96 -11.97
N ARG A 225 -4.23 24.94 -11.60
CA ARG A 225 -3.68 25.91 -12.58
C ARG A 225 -2.90 25.22 -13.68
N ARG A 226 -2.06 24.24 -13.34
CA ARG A 226 -1.29 23.48 -14.32
C ARG A 226 -2.18 22.70 -15.29
N ILE A 227 -3.30 22.13 -14.83
CA ILE A 227 -4.26 21.45 -15.69
C ILE A 227 -5.04 22.45 -16.58
N LYS A 228 -5.35 23.66 -16.09
CA LYS A 228 -5.94 24.71 -16.95
C LYS A 228 -4.99 25.14 -18.06
N GLU A 229 -3.69 25.26 -17.78
CA GLU A 229 -2.67 25.53 -18.80
C GLU A 229 -2.60 24.40 -19.84
N LEU A 230 -2.60 23.14 -19.39
CA LEU A 230 -2.62 21.98 -20.27
C LEU A 230 -3.89 21.95 -21.14
N ALA A 231 -5.05 22.26 -20.56
CA ALA A 231 -6.31 22.35 -21.29
C ALA A 231 -6.25 23.41 -22.40
N ALA A 232 -5.65 24.57 -22.13
CA ALA A 232 -5.44 25.60 -23.15
C ALA A 232 -4.49 25.13 -24.27
N GLN A 233 -3.43 24.39 -23.93
CA GLN A 233 -2.50 23.79 -24.90
C GLN A 233 -3.20 22.75 -25.79
N LEU A 234 -4.14 22.00 -25.24
CA LEU A 234 -4.93 20.98 -25.96
C LEU A 234 -6.18 21.55 -26.66
N GLY A 235 -6.46 22.85 -26.55
CA GLY A 235 -7.62 23.49 -27.17
C GLY A 235 -8.96 23.21 -26.47
N ILE A 236 -8.94 22.81 -25.20
CA ILE A 236 -10.14 22.52 -24.39
C ILE A 236 -10.57 23.78 -23.63
N ALA A 237 -11.44 24.59 -24.24
CA ALA A 237 -11.79 25.91 -23.72
C ALA A 237 -12.70 25.91 -22.47
N ASP A 238 -13.52 24.88 -22.29
CA ASP A 238 -14.59 24.81 -21.28
C ASP A 238 -14.32 23.77 -20.17
N LEU A 239 -13.05 23.43 -19.91
CA LEU A 239 -12.68 22.51 -18.84
C LEU A 239 -12.81 23.18 -17.47
N LYS A 240 -13.67 22.66 -16.60
CA LYS A 240 -13.83 23.10 -15.22
C LYS A 240 -12.97 22.26 -14.29
N VAL A 241 -12.05 22.90 -13.57
CA VAL A 241 -11.12 22.20 -12.67
C VAL A 241 -11.35 22.67 -11.24
N ALA A 242 -11.58 21.75 -10.31
CA ALA A 242 -11.73 22.06 -8.90
C ALA A 242 -10.51 21.59 -8.11
N ALA A 243 -10.04 22.42 -7.18
CA ALA A 243 -9.03 22.08 -6.19
C ALA A 243 -9.68 21.88 -4.82
N VAL A 244 -9.43 20.75 -4.16
CA VAL A 244 -9.84 20.47 -2.78
C VAL A 244 -8.60 20.55 -1.88
N SER A 245 -8.59 21.54 -0.99
CA SER A 245 -7.49 21.87 -0.06
C SER A 245 -7.96 21.90 1.40
N GLY A 246 -7.06 22.21 2.33
CA GLY A 246 -7.39 22.39 3.76
C GLY A 246 -6.82 21.32 4.70
N GLY A 247 -6.20 20.27 4.14
CA GLY A 247 -5.56 19.21 4.93
C GLY A 247 -4.16 19.55 5.43
N GLU A 248 -3.51 20.62 4.94
CA GLU A 248 -2.15 21.00 5.34
C GLU A 248 -2.17 21.71 6.70
N LEU A 249 -1.42 21.18 7.67
CA LEU A 249 -1.41 21.61 9.06
C LEU A 249 -0.01 21.97 9.57
N SER A 250 1.03 21.92 8.75
CA SER A 250 2.44 22.01 9.21
C SER A 250 2.71 23.24 10.05
N GLY A 251 2.15 24.38 9.66
CA GLY A 251 2.36 25.67 10.34
C GLY A 251 1.66 25.81 11.70
N ARG A 252 0.78 24.89 12.09
CA ARG A 252 -0.03 24.99 13.33
C ARG A 252 -0.17 23.69 14.11
N ILE A 253 0.20 22.53 13.57
CA ILE A 253 -0.04 21.22 14.19
C ILE A 253 0.55 21.12 15.60
N ALA A 254 1.71 21.74 15.83
CA ALA A 254 2.40 21.77 17.12
C ALA A 254 1.64 22.58 18.20
N ASP A 255 0.77 23.50 17.78
CA ASP A 255 0.01 24.39 18.66
C ASP A 255 -1.38 23.83 19.02
N LEU A 256 -1.77 22.68 18.46
CA LEU A 256 -3.11 22.10 18.65
C LEU A 256 -3.23 21.23 19.91
N GLY A 257 -2.19 21.11 20.73
CA GLY A 257 -2.22 20.32 21.98
C GLY A 257 -2.38 18.81 21.76
N LEU A 258 -1.98 18.31 20.59
CA LEU A 258 -2.15 16.91 20.17
C LEU A 258 -1.03 16.02 20.69
N ARG A 259 -1.27 14.71 20.64
CA ARG A 259 -0.31 13.65 20.98
C ARG A 259 -0.14 12.69 19.82
N TYR A 260 1.08 12.17 19.66
CA TYR A 260 1.33 11.10 18.70
C TYR A 260 0.62 9.81 19.13
N SER A 261 0.14 9.05 18.15
CA SER A 261 -0.55 7.78 18.38
C SER A 261 0.42 6.65 18.69
N GLU A 262 1.67 6.77 18.24
CA GLU A 262 2.70 5.75 18.39
C GLU A 262 3.26 5.67 19.83
N ASP A 263 3.51 6.79 20.49
CA ASP A 263 4.17 6.85 21.80
C ASP A 263 3.46 7.73 22.84
N GLY A 264 2.40 8.45 22.45
CA GLY A 264 1.67 9.37 23.32
C GLY A 264 2.39 10.68 23.62
N GLU A 265 3.56 10.93 23.02
CA GLU A 265 4.33 12.16 23.25
C GLU A 265 3.61 13.39 22.66
N PRO A 266 3.68 14.57 23.32
CA PRO A 266 3.12 15.79 22.77
C PRO A 266 3.76 16.17 21.43
N VAL A 267 2.94 16.49 20.43
CA VAL A 267 3.40 16.90 19.09
C VAL A 267 4.31 18.14 19.18
N GLU A 268 3.99 19.06 20.09
CA GLU A 268 4.75 20.28 20.36
C GLU A 268 6.25 20.03 20.64
N ARG A 269 6.60 18.93 21.31
CA ARG A 269 8.01 18.59 21.63
C ARG A 269 8.87 18.39 20.39
N SER A 270 8.26 18.13 19.24
CA SER A 270 8.96 17.93 17.97
C SER A 270 8.91 19.16 17.07
N ARG A 271 8.44 20.34 17.53
CA ARG A 271 8.25 21.56 16.70
C ARG A 271 9.39 21.83 15.73
N ASP A 272 10.63 21.85 16.22
CA ASP A 272 11.81 22.19 15.40
C ASP A 272 12.20 21.11 14.38
N ARG A 273 11.60 19.91 14.48
CA ARG A 273 11.82 18.78 13.58
C ARG A 273 10.67 18.57 12.61
N ILE A 274 9.52 19.21 12.81
CA ILE A 274 8.35 19.06 11.92
C ILE A 274 8.69 19.67 10.57
N VAL A 275 8.65 18.83 9.53
CA VAL A 275 8.81 19.22 8.14
C VAL A 275 7.45 19.37 7.47
N SER A 276 6.47 18.62 7.93
CA SER A 276 5.15 18.52 7.33
C SER A 276 4.10 18.02 8.32
N ALA A 277 2.84 18.38 8.08
CA ALA A 277 1.71 17.69 8.67
C ALA A 277 0.47 17.79 7.78
N GLU A 278 -0.22 16.66 7.57
CA GLU A 278 -1.37 16.59 6.68
C GLU A 278 -2.47 15.67 7.22
N ALA A 279 -3.69 16.19 7.29
CA ALA A 279 -4.89 15.44 7.65
C ALA A 279 -5.46 14.66 6.45
N TYR A 280 -5.96 13.45 6.74
CA TYR A 280 -6.68 12.61 5.82
C TYR A 280 -8.12 13.12 5.71
N LEU A 281 -8.40 13.88 4.65
CA LEU A 281 -9.75 14.37 4.41
C LEU A 281 -10.70 13.26 3.94
N GLY A 282 -11.99 13.48 4.17
CA GLY A 282 -13.07 12.65 3.60
C GLY A 282 -13.49 13.10 2.20
N CYS A 283 -14.60 12.54 1.73
CA CYS A 283 -15.12 12.74 0.37
C CYS A 283 -15.90 14.05 0.18
N GLU A 284 -16.22 14.78 1.25
CA GLU A 284 -17.05 15.99 1.23
C GLU A 284 -16.60 17.03 0.19
N GLY A 285 -15.29 17.27 0.09
CA GLY A 285 -14.73 18.22 -0.88
C GLY A 285 -14.91 17.77 -2.33
N ILE A 286 -14.87 16.46 -2.58
CA ILE A 286 -15.11 15.87 -3.91
C ILE A 286 -16.58 16.03 -4.28
N VAL A 287 -17.51 15.75 -3.36
CA VAL A 287 -18.95 15.92 -3.58
C VAL A 287 -19.29 17.37 -3.93
N ARG A 288 -18.76 18.34 -3.18
CA ARG A 288 -18.96 19.78 -3.45
C ARG A 288 -18.39 20.19 -4.82
N ALA A 289 -17.17 19.76 -5.14
CA ALA A 289 -16.56 20.05 -6.43
C ALA A 289 -17.39 19.51 -7.62
N LEU A 290 -17.96 18.31 -7.47
CA LEU A 290 -18.83 17.71 -8.48
C LEU A 290 -20.18 18.42 -8.58
N ALA A 291 -20.75 18.87 -7.46
CA ALA A 291 -21.96 19.69 -7.44
C ALA A 291 -21.79 21.04 -8.15
N ASP A 292 -20.59 21.63 -8.07
CA ASP A 292 -20.22 22.84 -8.82
C ASP A 292 -19.92 22.55 -10.31
N GLY A 293 -20.04 21.29 -10.72
CA GLY A 293 -19.92 20.85 -12.11
C GLY A 293 -18.48 20.70 -12.60
N ALA A 294 -17.54 20.38 -11.72
CA ALA A 294 -16.16 20.13 -12.11
C ALA A 294 -16.03 18.92 -13.06
N ASP A 295 -15.23 19.07 -14.11
CA ASP A 295 -14.81 17.97 -15.00
C ASP A 295 -13.60 17.23 -14.39
N VAL A 296 -12.74 17.96 -13.67
CA VAL A 296 -11.55 17.43 -12.99
C VAL A 296 -11.53 17.91 -11.55
N VAL A 297 -11.39 16.99 -10.60
CA VAL A 297 -11.23 17.28 -9.17
C VAL A 297 -9.83 16.86 -8.73
N LEU A 298 -9.03 17.82 -8.29
CA LEU A 298 -7.68 17.62 -7.75
C LEU A 298 -7.69 17.87 -6.25
N THR A 299 -7.37 16.84 -5.49
CA THR A 299 -7.42 16.84 -4.03
C THR A 299 -6.02 16.86 -3.44
N THR A 300 -5.91 17.34 -2.20
CA THR A 300 -4.79 17.04 -1.30
C THR A 300 -4.90 15.59 -0.78
N ARG A 301 -4.31 15.25 0.38
CA ARG A 301 -4.54 13.96 1.02
C ARG A 301 -6.01 13.80 1.40
N VAL A 302 -6.68 12.89 0.72
CA VAL A 302 -7.93 12.26 1.13
C VAL A 302 -7.63 10.81 1.49
N ALA A 303 -8.51 10.15 2.25
CA ALA A 303 -8.44 8.68 2.28
C ALA A 303 -8.64 8.13 0.86
N ASP A 304 -7.88 7.10 0.49
CA ASP A 304 -7.74 6.69 -0.91
C ASP A 304 -9.10 6.19 -1.48
N ALA A 305 -9.84 5.40 -0.70
CA ALA A 305 -11.21 5.01 -0.98
C ALA A 305 -12.19 6.19 -1.19
N CYS A 306 -11.92 7.36 -0.61
CA CYS A 306 -12.76 8.55 -0.79
C CYS A 306 -12.74 9.09 -2.23
N LEU A 307 -11.72 8.75 -3.03
CA LEU A 307 -11.69 9.05 -4.47
C LEU A 307 -12.84 8.37 -5.23
N TYR A 308 -13.34 7.24 -4.71
CA TYR A 308 -14.46 6.49 -5.29
C TYR A 308 -15.78 6.71 -4.53
N LEU A 309 -15.73 6.85 -3.20
CA LEU A 309 -16.92 7.21 -2.41
C LEU A 309 -17.48 8.58 -2.80
N GLY A 310 -16.62 9.57 -3.07
CA GLY A 310 -17.05 10.92 -3.47
C GLY A 310 -17.98 10.97 -4.68
N PRO A 311 -17.60 10.41 -5.85
CA PRO A 311 -18.50 10.36 -7.00
C PRO A 311 -19.76 9.53 -6.75
N LEU A 312 -19.70 8.44 -5.99
CA LEU A 312 -20.91 7.66 -5.63
C LEU A 312 -21.88 8.47 -4.76
N ALA A 313 -21.38 9.12 -3.72
CA ALA A 313 -22.20 9.95 -2.85
C ALA A 313 -22.84 11.12 -3.61
N PHE A 314 -22.12 11.71 -4.56
CA PHE A 314 -22.67 12.74 -5.45
C PHE A 314 -23.77 12.19 -6.38
N GLU A 315 -23.50 11.10 -7.11
CA GLU A 315 -24.41 10.58 -8.14
C GLU A 315 -25.72 10.02 -7.58
N PHE A 316 -25.65 9.42 -6.39
CA PHE A 316 -26.83 8.88 -5.71
C PHE A 316 -27.43 9.83 -4.67
N GLY A 317 -26.85 11.02 -4.48
CA GLY A 317 -27.33 12.01 -3.51
C GLY A 317 -27.31 11.52 -2.05
N TRP A 318 -26.31 10.71 -1.69
CA TRP A 318 -26.19 10.15 -0.34
C TRP A 318 -25.89 11.24 0.69
N SER A 319 -26.57 11.16 1.84
CA SER A 319 -26.21 11.98 3.00
C SER A 319 -24.88 11.51 3.57
N LEU A 320 -23.97 12.44 3.89
CA LEU A 320 -22.70 12.13 4.54
C LEU A 320 -22.88 11.67 6.00
N ASP A 321 -24.07 11.84 6.57
CA ASP A 321 -24.41 11.33 7.90
C ASP A 321 -25.09 9.94 7.83
N ASP A 322 -25.41 9.43 6.63
CA ASP A 322 -25.88 8.06 6.43
C ASP A 322 -24.69 7.10 6.39
N HIS A 323 -24.36 6.55 7.56
CA HIS A 323 -23.20 5.69 7.73
C HIS A 323 -23.25 4.37 6.93
N GLU A 324 -24.43 3.87 6.56
CA GLU A 324 -24.56 2.63 5.80
C GLU A 324 -24.20 2.89 4.33
N GLN A 325 -24.64 4.03 3.78
CA GLN A 325 -24.25 4.46 2.44
C GLN A 325 -22.76 4.85 2.38
N MET A 326 -22.25 5.52 3.41
CA MET A 326 -20.81 5.83 3.50
C MET A 326 -19.97 4.56 3.56
N ALA A 327 -20.39 3.56 4.35
CA ALA A 327 -19.73 2.26 4.41
C ALA A 327 -19.82 1.51 3.08
N ARG A 328 -20.97 1.55 2.40
CA ARG A 328 -21.12 0.98 1.04
C ARG A 328 -20.11 1.56 0.06
N GLY A 329 -20.01 2.88 0.00
CA GLY A 329 -19.03 3.54 -0.88
C GLY A 329 -17.58 3.36 -0.42
N MET A 330 -17.34 3.24 0.90
CA MET A 330 -16.02 2.95 1.46
C MET A 330 -15.54 1.54 1.09
N VAL A 331 -16.40 0.52 1.16
CA VAL A 331 -16.08 -0.85 0.70
C VAL A 331 -15.72 -0.85 -0.79
N ILE A 332 -16.52 -0.19 -1.62
CA ILE A 332 -16.26 -0.09 -3.06
C ILE A 332 -14.93 0.65 -3.30
N GLY A 333 -14.70 1.76 -2.60
CA GLY A 333 -13.48 2.53 -2.71
C GLY A 333 -12.25 1.74 -2.27
N HIS A 334 -12.33 1.00 -1.17
CA HIS A 334 -11.23 0.17 -0.66
C HIS A 334 -10.91 -1.03 -1.59
N LEU A 335 -11.91 -1.54 -2.32
CA LEU A 335 -11.68 -2.56 -3.34
C LEU A 335 -11.08 -2.00 -4.63
N MET A 336 -11.38 -0.73 -4.95
CA MET A 336 -10.96 -0.07 -6.19
C MET A 336 -9.64 0.71 -6.05
N GLU A 337 -9.31 1.18 -4.85
CA GLU A 337 -7.98 1.69 -4.51
C GLU A 337 -6.93 0.59 -4.68
N CYS A 338 -5.67 0.97 -4.78
CA CYS A 338 -4.59 0.06 -5.18
C CYS A 338 -4.78 -0.61 -6.57
N GLY A 339 -5.85 -0.27 -7.29
CA GLY A 339 -6.10 -0.55 -8.70
C GLY A 339 -5.92 -2.00 -9.10
N ALA A 340 -4.83 -2.29 -9.82
CA ALA A 340 -4.63 -3.58 -10.46
C ALA A 340 -4.42 -4.76 -9.49
N GLN A 341 -4.29 -4.51 -8.18
CA GLN A 341 -4.31 -5.60 -7.18
C GLN A 341 -5.61 -6.42 -7.28
N LEU A 342 -6.75 -5.75 -7.49
CA LEU A 342 -8.06 -6.37 -7.62
C LEU A 342 -8.15 -7.31 -8.85
N SER A 343 -7.36 -7.04 -9.89
CA SER A 343 -7.32 -7.80 -11.15
C SER A 343 -6.10 -8.71 -11.29
N GLY A 344 -5.43 -9.04 -10.19
CA GLY A 344 -4.36 -10.05 -10.14
C GLY A 344 -2.94 -9.50 -9.92
N GLY A 345 -2.79 -8.19 -9.77
CA GLY A 345 -1.54 -7.56 -9.34
C GLY A 345 -1.16 -8.03 -7.95
N TYR A 346 0.11 -8.41 -7.76
CA TYR A 346 0.59 -9.06 -6.53
C TYR A 346 -0.13 -10.37 -6.11
N PHE A 347 -1.03 -10.91 -6.93
CA PHE A 347 -1.74 -12.15 -6.63
C PHE A 347 -0.99 -13.38 -7.15
N ALA A 348 -0.32 -13.25 -8.30
CA ALA A 348 0.33 -14.35 -9.00
C ALA A 348 1.36 -15.07 -8.12
N ASP A 349 1.26 -16.40 -8.12
CA ASP A 349 2.15 -17.27 -7.36
C ASP A 349 2.34 -18.60 -8.13
N PRO A 350 3.40 -18.74 -8.95
CA PRO A 350 3.54 -19.86 -9.88
C PRO A 350 3.37 -21.24 -9.23
N GLY A 351 2.50 -22.06 -9.83
CA GLY A 351 2.11 -23.37 -9.34
C GLY A 351 0.93 -23.38 -8.37
N TYR A 352 0.51 -22.22 -7.85
CA TYR A 352 -0.57 -22.11 -6.85
C TYR A 352 -1.67 -21.12 -7.27
N LYS A 353 -1.27 -19.98 -7.84
CA LYS A 353 -2.14 -18.89 -8.31
C LYS A 353 -1.66 -18.42 -9.68
N GLU A 354 -2.18 -19.01 -10.74
CA GLU A 354 -1.85 -18.59 -12.11
C GLU A 354 -2.60 -17.31 -12.49
N VAL A 355 -1.88 -16.32 -13.05
CA VAL A 355 -2.45 -15.06 -13.54
C VAL A 355 -2.02 -14.82 -14.99
N PRO A 356 -2.94 -14.85 -15.97
CA PRO A 356 -2.60 -14.70 -17.37
C PRO A 356 -2.26 -13.25 -17.72
N GLY A 357 -1.30 -13.02 -18.61
CA GLY A 357 -1.04 -11.70 -19.20
C GLY A 357 -0.63 -10.61 -18.20
N LEU A 358 0.08 -10.96 -17.13
CA LEU A 358 0.49 -10.04 -16.04
C LEU A 358 1.26 -8.81 -16.54
N GLU A 359 1.94 -8.90 -17.69
CA GLU A 359 2.64 -7.80 -18.36
C GLU A 359 1.70 -6.75 -18.98
N ARG A 360 0.41 -7.08 -19.19
CA ARG A 360 -0.66 -6.19 -19.67
C ARG A 360 -1.87 -6.20 -18.74
N LEU A 361 -1.60 -6.21 -17.43
CA LEU A 361 -2.62 -6.23 -16.39
C LEU A 361 -3.67 -5.12 -16.60
N GLY A 362 -4.94 -5.50 -16.67
CA GLY A 362 -6.05 -4.56 -16.84
C GLY A 362 -6.47 -3.93 -15.52
N ASN A 363 -6.77 -2.63 -15.53
CA ASN A 363 -7.31 -1.96 -14.36
C ASN A 363 -8.79 -2.32 -14.13
N PRO A 364 -9.25 -2.37 -12.86
CA PRO A 364 -10.63 -2.71 -12.54
C PRO A 364 -11.62 -1.59 -12.87
N ILE A 365 -12.88 -1.99 -13.05
CA ILE A 365 -14.06 -1.14 -13.18
C ILE A 365 -15.08 -1.60 -12.14
N ALA A 366 -15.60 -0.66 -11.34
CA ALA A 366 -16.79 -0.88 -10.52
C ALA A 366 -18.02 -0.32 -11.23
N GLU A 367 -19.04 -1.14 -11.41
CA GLU A 367 -20.38 -0.73 -11.83
C GLU A 367 -21.33 -0.82 -10.64
N VAL A 368 -21.89 0.32 -10.25
CA VAL A 368 -22.67 0.46 -9.03
C VAL A 368 -24.05 0.98 -9.38
N SER A 369 -25.09 0.30 -8.89
CA SER A 369 -26.47 0.79 -8.85
C SER A 369 -26.96 0.80 -7.42
N GLU A 370 -28.19 1.25 -7.17
CA GLU A 370 -28.81 1.15 -5.85
C GLU A 370 -28.90 -0.32 -5.37
N GLN A 371 -29.10 -1.27 -6.28
CA GLN A 371 -29.36 -2.68 -5.95
C GLN A 371 -28.15 -3.62 -6.11
N ALA A 372 -27.10 -3.21 -6.82
CA ALA A 372 -25.97 -4.08 -7.14
C ALA A 372 -24.63 -3.35 -7.17
N ILE A 373 -23.58 -4.12 -6.92
CA ILE A 373 -22.18 -3.72 -7.08
C ILE A 373 -21.50 -4.85 -7.86
N THR A 374 -20.94 -4.52 -9.01
CA THR A 374 -20.21 -5.45 -9.86
C THR A 374 -18.81 -4.93 -10.12
N LEU A 375 -17.80 -5.75 -9.84
CA LEU A 375 -16.40 -5.50 -10.19
C LEU A 375 -16.07 -6.27 -11.45
N SER A 376 -15.39 -5.62 -12.38
CA SER A 376 -15.00 -6.20 -13.66
C SER A 376 -13.65 -5.69 -14.13
N LYS A 377 -13.07 -6.31 -15.16
CA LYS A 377 -11.99 -5.71 -15.96
C LYS A 377 -12.31 -5.78 -17.45
N LEU A 378 -11.57 -5.02 -18.25
CA LEU A 378 -11.80 -4.99 -19.70
C LEU A 378 -11.54 -6.35 -20.36
N PRO A 379 -12.42 -6.84 -21.25
CA PRO A 379 -12.15 -7.99 -22.09
C PRO A 379 -10.87 -7.78 -22.93
N GLY A 380 -10.03 -8.83 -22.99
CA GLY A 380 -8.75 -8.80 -23.70
C GLY A 380 -7.59 -8.15 -22.94
N SER A 381 -7.84 -7.55 -21.77
CA SER A 381 -6.76 -7.14 -20.84
C SER A 381 -6.25 -8.34 -20.03
N GLY A 382 -4.99 -8.29 -19.61
CA GLY A 382 -4.40 -9.31 -18.74
C GLY A 382 -4.92 -9.26 -17.31
N GLY A 383 -4.52 -10.23 -16.50
CA GLY A 383 -5.01 -10.43 -15.15
C GLY A 383 -6.20 -11.37 -15.07
N LEU A 384 -6.73 -11.47 -13.86
CA LEU A 384 -8.00 -12.14 -13.57
C LEU A 384 -8.72 -11.42 -12.44
N LEU A 385 -10.04 -11.42 -12.45
CA LEU A 385 -10.85 -10.86 -11.36
C LEU A 385 -11.76 -11.95 -10.77
N THR A 386 -11.49 -12.33 -9.53
CA THR A 386 -12.17 -13.44 -8.84
C THR A 386 -12.42 -13.11 -7.36
N PRO A 387 -13.31 -13.85 -6.66
CA PRO A 387 -13.46 -13.70 -5.22
C PRO A 387 -12.12 -13.77 -4.46
N ALA A 388 -11.15 -14.56 -4.91
CA ALA A 388 -9.85 -14.65 -4.25
C ALA A 388 -9.05 -13.34 -4.33
N THR A 389 -9.03 -12.67 -5.49
CA THR A 389 -8.36 -11.35 -5.62
C THR A 389 -9.10 -10.27 -4.83
N CYS A 390 -10.44 -10.30 -4.82
CA CYS A 390 -11.26 -9.39 -4.01
C CYS A 390 -11.03 -9.57 -2.50
N LYS A 391 -10.90 -10.81 -2.01
CA LYS A 391 -10.63 -11.10 -0.60
C LYS A 391 -9.23 -10.66 -0.16
N GLU A 392 -8.21 -10.86 -0.99
CA GLU A 392 -6.86 -10.35 -0.71
C GLU A 392 -6.84 -8.83 -0.65
N GLN A 393 -7.55 -8.14 -1.56
CA GLN A 393 -7.66 -6.68 -1.56
C GLN A 393 -8.47 -6.18 -0.35
N LEU A 394 -9.60 -6.81 -0.01
CA LEU A 394 -10.46 -6.39 1.11
C LEU A 394 -9.74 -6.41 2.47
N LEU A 395 -8.73 -7.27 2.64
CA LEU A 395 -7.96 -7.38 3.89
C LEU A 395 -6.58 -6.70 3.80
N TYR A 396 -6.26 -6.06 2.68
CA TYR A 396 -5.00 -5.37 2.48
C TYR A 396 -4.96 -4.09 3.34
N GLU A 397 -3.95 -3.95 4.18
CA GLU A 397 -3.78 -2.78 5.08
C GLU A 397 -4.94 -2.57 6.08
N VAL A 398 -5.70 -3.63 6.37
CA VAL A 398 -6.79 -3.62 7.35
C VAL A 398 -6.30 -4.15 8.70
N ALA A 399 -6.39 -3.31 9.74
CA ALA A 399 -6.14 -3.74 11.11
C ALA A 399 -7.30 -4.59 11.65
N ASP A 400 -8.31 -3.98 12.27
CA ASP A 400 -9.55 -4.65 12.69
C ASP A 400 -10.58 -4.62 11.54
N PRO A 401 -10.89 -5.76 10.89
CA PRO A 401 -11.85 -5.79 9.79
C PRO A 401 -13.29 -5.45 10.23
N SER A 402 -13.64 -5.61 11.51
CA SER A 402 -14.97 -5.25 12.02
C SER A 402 -15.11 -3.75 12.29
N ARG A 403 -13.98 -3.03 12.30
CA ARG A 403 -13.91 -1.62 12.71
C ARG A 403 -12.86 -0.86 11.89
N TYR A 404 -12.98 -0.94 10.57
CA TYR A 404 -12.11 -0.21 9.64
C TYR A 404 -12.38 1.30 9.73
N LEU A 405 -11.44 2.03 10.31
CA LEU A 405 -11.56 3.46 10.59
C LEU A 405 -11.26 4.30 9.34
N ALA A 406 -12.26 5.04 8.86
CA ALA A 406 -12.10 5.97 7.75
C ALA A 406 -12.64 7.38 8.09
N PRO A 407 -12.31 8.41 7.29
CA PRO A 407 -12.79 9.76 7.53
C PRO A 407 -14.31 9.95 7.43
N ASP A 408 -15.05 9.14 6.68
CA ASP A 408 -16.49 9.38 6.48
C ASP A 408 -17.39 8.37 7.20
N CYS A 409 -16.83 7.27 7.71
CA CYS A 409 -17.53 6.28 8.53
C CYS A 409 -16.53 5.34 9.19
N VAL A 410 -17.03 4.51 10.10
CA VAL A 410 -16.33 3.28 10.49
C VAL A 410 -17.02 2.12 9.78
N THR A 411 -16.25 1.31 9.05
CA THR A 411 -16.78 0.25 8.18
C THR A 411 -16.53 -1.13 8.77
N ASN A 412 -17.55 -1.99 8.76
CA ASN A 412 -17.43 -3.42 9.07
C ASN A 412 -17.21 -4.21 7.78
N LEU A 413 -15.96 -4.52 7.47
CA LEU A 413 -15.57 -5.32 6.30
C LEU A 413 -15.96 -6.80 6.46
N GLY A 414 -16.27 -7.27 7.68
CA GLY A 414 -16.83 -8.59 7.93
C GLY A 414 -18.27 -8.78 7.40
N ALA A 415 -18.93 -7.69 7.02
CA ALA A 415 -20.22 -7.70 6.35
C ALA A 415 -20.13 -7.92 4.83
N VAL A 416 -18.94 -8.11 4.26
CA VAL A 416 -18.72 -8.21 2.80
C VAL A 416 -18.58 -9.68 2.35
N ASP A 417 -19.21 -10.02 1.24
CA ASP A 417 -19.06 -11.31 0.54
C ASP A 417 -18.91 -11.10 -0.97
N PHE A 418 -18.42 -12.13 -1.67
CA PHE A 418 -18.12 -12.08 -3.10
C PHE A 418 -18.67 -13.30 -3.83
N VAL A 419 -19.34 -13.06 -4.96
CA VAL A 419 -19.83 -14.11 -5.85
C VAL A 419 -19.29 -13.90 -7.25
N GLN A 420 -18.61 -14.90 -7.82
CA GLN A 420 -18.24 -14.86 -9.23
C GLN A 420 -19.52 -14.95 -10.08
N THR A 421 -19.75 -13.99 -10.98
CA THR A 421 -20.96 -13.95 -11.85
C THR A 421 -20.65 -14.22 -13.31
N ALA A 422 -19.42 -13.94 -13.75
CA ALA A 422 -18.89 -14.30 -15.07
C ALA A 422 -17.36 -14.35 -14.99
N PRO A 423 -16.64 -14.86 -16.02
CA PRO A 423 -15.19 -14.69 -16.09
C PRO A 423 -14.81 -13.21 -15.94
N ASP A 424 -13.88 -12.92 -15.04
CA ASP A 424 -13.44 -11.55 -14.73
C ASP A 424 -14.53 -10.61 -14.20
N GLU A 425 -15.61 -11.16 -13.67
CA GLU A 425 -16.73 -10.41 -13.08
C GLU A 425 -17.13 -10.98 -11.71
N VAL A 426 -17.17 -10.11 -10.70
CA VAL A 426 -17.51 -10.46 -9.32
C VAL A 426 -18.56 -9.49 -8.77
N ALA A 427 -19.67 -10.05 -8.27
CA ALA A 427 -20.64 -9.31 -7.49
C ALA A 427 -20.13 -9.13 -6.05
N VAL A 428 -20.24 -7.91 -5.54
CA VAL A 428 -19.95 -7.58 -4.14
C VAL A 428 -21.26 -7.52 -3.36
N LEU A 429 -21.37 -8.32 -2.32
CA LEU A 429 -22.52 -8.34 -1.42
C LEU A 429 -22.12 -7.65 -0.12
N ILE A 430 -22.86 -6.61 0.27
CA ILE A 430 -22.68 -5.92 1.54
C ILE A 430 -23.93 -6.18 2.37
N HIS A 431 -23.77 -6.93 3.45
CA HIS A 431 -24.85 -7.24 4.39
C HIS A 431 -25.07 -6.04 5.34
N GLY A 432 -26.23 -6.01 6.01
CA GLY A 432 -26.56 -4.93 6.94
C GLY A 432 -25.57 -4.81 8.11
N GLU A 433 -25.59 -3.66 8.78
CA GLU A 433 -24.64 -3.28 9.84
C GLU A 433 -23.20 -3.16 9.30
N ALA A 434 -23.07 -2.68 8.07
CA ALA A 434 -21.77 -2.39 7.46
C ALA A 434 -21.22 -1.04 7.93
N GLY A 435 -22.09 -0.13 8.38
CA GLY A 435 -21.75 1.25 8.71
C GLY A 435 -21.90 1.61 10.17
N GLN A 436 -20.92 2.34 10.68
CA GLN A 436 -20.96 3.01 11.97
C GLN A 436 -20.63 4.50 11.80
N PRO A 437 -21.09 5.38 12.71
CA PRO A 437 -20.86 6.82 12.61
C PRO A 437 -19.38 7.17 12.43
N ARG A 438 -19.11 8.20 11.63
CA ARG A 438 -17.75 8.71 11.42
C ARG A 438 -17.07 9.08 12.74
N PRO A 439 -15.75 8.82 12.88
CA PRO A 439 -15.00 9.24 14.06
C PRO A 439 -15.04 10.77 14.23
N PRO A 440 -15.03 11.32 15.46
CA PRO A 440 -14.99 12.78 15.67
C PRO A 440 -13.67 13.43 15.23
N THR A 441 -12.64 12.63 14.97
CA THR A 441 -11.29 13.07 14.61
C THR A 441 -10.89 12.55 13.22
N LEU A 442 -9.96 13.24 12.57
CA LEU A 442 -9.24 12.81 11.39
C LEU A 442 -7.83 12.36 11.76
N LYS A 443 -7.31 11.35 11.06
CA LYS A 443 -5.88 11.02 11.15
C LYS A 443 -5.09 12.11 10.44
N ALA A 444 -4.05 12.63 11.08
CA ALA A 444 -3.02 13.43 10.44
C ALA A 444 -1.68 12.74 10.53
N LEU A 445 -0.91 12.80 9.46
CA LEU A 445 0.49 12.39 9.45
C LEU A 445 1.36 13.60 9.68
N VAL A 446 2.45 13.42 10.42
CA VAL A 446 3.43 14.45 10.75
C VAL A 446 4.79 13.92 10.36
N GLY A 447 5.44 14.58 9.40
CA GLY A 447 6.78 14.25 8.95
C GLY A 447 7.83 14.93 9.83
N LEU A 448 8.72 14.13 10.41
CA LEU A 448 9.78 14.57 11.30
C LEU A 448 11.15 14.32 10.69
N ARG A 449 12.04 15.31 10.78
CA ARG A 449 13.46 15.14 10.42
C ARG A 449 14.16 14.23 11.42
N GLU A 450 14.71 13.12 10.95
CA GLU A 450 15.34 12.07 11.77
C GLU A 450 16.77 11.69 11.33
N GLY A 451 17.50 12.65 10.76
CA GLY A 451 18.89 12.45 10.37
C GLY A 451 19.05 11.87 8.96
N TYR A 452 19.95 10.90 8.81
CA TYR A 452 20.39 10.40 7.53
C TYR A 452 20.53 8.87 7.51
N MET A 453 20.35 8.27 6.34
CA MET A 453 20.57 6.85 6.08
C MET A 453 21.46 6.65 4.88
N THR A 454 22.21 5.54 4.90
CA THR A 454 22.95 5.05 3.74
C THR A 454 23.11 3.55 3.83
N GLU A 455 23.36 2.93 2.69
CA GLU A 455 23.67 1.52 2.57
C GLU A 455 24.80 1.27 1.57
N GLU A 456 25.53 0.18 1.78
CA GLU A 456 26.59 -0.31 0.92
C GLU A 456 26.52 -1.84 0.83
N MET A 457 27.07 -2.41 -0.25
CA MET A 457 26.98 -3.85 -0.50
C MET A 457 28.32 -4.44 -0.93
N VAL A 458 28.62 -5.63 -0.40
CA VAL A 458 29.80 -6.44 -0.70
C VAL A 458 29.35 -7.82 -1.16
N ILE A 459 29.86 -8.25 -2.32
CA ILE A 459 29.36 -9.41 -3.07
C ILE A 459 30.34 -10.58 -2.90
N PHE A 460 29.82 -11.76 -2.57
CA PHE A 460 30.61 -12.99 -2.47
C PHE A 460 29.95 -14.13 -3.24
N ALA A 461 30.76 -14.89 -3.97
CA ALA A 461 30.33 -16.07 -4.71
C ALA A 461 31.31 -17.23 -4.52
N GLY A 462 30.85 -18.46 -4.77
CA GLY A 462 31.64 -19.68 -4.68
C GLY A 462 31.77 -20.25 -3.26
N PRO A 463 32.47 -21.39 -3.10
CA PRO A 463 32.56 -22.10 -1.82
C PRO A 463 33.00 -21.19 -0.66
N GLY A 464 32.26 -21.21 0.46
CA GLY A 464 32.56 -20.38 1.63
C GLY A 464 32.14 -18.91 1.52
N ALA A 465 31.25 -18.55 0.59
CA ALA A 465 30.78 -17.18 0.40
C ALA A 465 30.23 -16.57 1.70
N LEU A 466 29.42 -17.31 2.46
CA LEU A 466 28.86 -16.84 3.73
C LEU A 466 29.94 -16.65 4.80
N ARG A 467 30.93 -17.53 4.87
CA ARG A 467 32.07 -17.36 5.79
C ARG A 467 32.87 -16.10 5.49
N ARG A 468 33.09 -15.78 4.20
CA ARG A 468 33.78 -14.55 3.78
C ARG A 468 32.95 -13.29 4.06
N ALA A 469 31.64 -13.36 3.86
CA ALA A 469 30.73 -12.27 4.21
C ALA A 469 30.79 -11.98 5.72
N ARG A 470 30.70 -13.01 6.57
CA ARG A 470 30.84 -12.88 8.03
C ARG A 470 32.20 -12.31 8.44
N MET A 471 33.29 -12.82 7.87
CA MET A 471 34.63 -12.26 8.12
C MET A 471 34.73 -10.78 7.71
N THR A 472 34.06 -10.39 6.62
CA THR A 472 34.01 -8.99 6.19
C THR A 472 33.21 -8.13 7.16
N GLN A 473 32.09 -8.62 7.68
CA GLN A 473 31.37 -7.96 8.77
C GLN A 473 32.30 -7.74 9.99
N ASP A 474 33.00 -8.78 10.45
CA ASP A 474 33.92 -8.67 11.60
C ASP A 474 35.02 -7.60 11.38
N ILE A 475 35.55 -7.51 10.14
CA ILE A 475 36.54 -6.50 9.75
C ILE A 475 35.92 -5.10 9.83
N LEU A 476 34.72 -4.93 9.26
CA LEU A 476 34.04 -3.64 9.20
C LEU A 476 33.65 -3.15 10.60
N GLU A 477 33.14 -4.01 11.47
CA GLU A 477 32.83 -3.66 12.85
C GLU A 477 34.06 -3.11 13.59
N ARG A 478 35.22 -3.74 13.44
CA ARG A 478 36.48 -3.25 14.04
C ARG A 478 36.94 -1.93 13.42
N ARG A 479 36.78 -1.75 12.11
CA ARG A 479 37.09 -0.48 11.43
C ARG A 479 36.18 0.65 11.90
N PHE A 480 34.87 0.40 11.98
CA PHE A 480 33.89 1.35 12.50
C PHE A 480 34.20 1.79 13.92
N GLN A 481 34.62 0.86 14.79
CA GLN A 481 35.11 1.19 16.14
C GLN A 481 36.37 2.07 16.10
N ALA A 482 37.35 1.71 15.27
CA ALA A 482 38.61 2.44 15.18
C ALA A 482 38.45 3.90 14.68
N ILE A 483 37.49 4.15 13.79
CA ILE A 483 37.19 5.50 13.27
C ILE A 483 36.14 6.26 14.11
N GLY A 484 35.62 5.63 15.17
CA GLY A 484 34.55 6.19 15.99
C GLY A 484 33.30 6.55 15.16
N LEU A 485 32.76 5.58 14.40
CA LEU A 485 31.49 5.76 13.69
C LEU A 485 30.35 5.94 14.70
N ASP A 486 29.65 7.08 14.64
CA ASP A 486 28.48 7.38 15.45
C ASP A 486 27.18 7.06 14.68
N ALA A 487 26.82 5.78 14.68
CA ALA A 487 25.56 5.29 14.11
C ALA A 487 24.50 5.14 15.21
N GLN A 488 23.29 5.66 14.96
CA GLN A 488 22.13 5.41 15.81
C GLN A 488 21.66 3.96 15.68
N GLU A 489 21.71 3.44 14.45
CA GLU A 489 21.36 2.08 14.10
C GLU A 489 22.35 1.59 13.03
N LEU A 490 22.77 0.33 13.14
CA LEU A 490 23.66 -0.35 12.21
C LEU A 490 23.12 -1.74 11.95
N ARG A 491 23.01 -2.12 10.68
CA ARG A 491 22.47 -3.40 10.24
C ARG A 491 23.42 -4.08 9.26
N PHE A 492 23.56 -5.39 9.44
CA PHE A 492 24.18 -6.28 8.49
C PHE A 492 23.15 -7.31 8.02
N ASP A 493 22.87 -7.30 6.72
CA ASP A 493 22.00 -8.30 6.09
C ASP A 493 22.81 -9.17 5.14
N TYR A 494 22.42 -10.43 5.05
CA TYR A 494 22.93 -11.39 4.09
C TYR A 494 21.82 -11.64 3.06
N LEU A 495 21.87 -10.93 1.93
CA LEU A 495 20.88 -11.09 0.86
C LEU A 495 20.98 -12.50 0.27
N GLY A 496 19.82 -13.15 0.12
CA GLY A 496 19.70 -14.58 -0.17
C GLY A 496 19.60 -15.46 1.07
N MET A 497 19.76 -14.90 2.28
CA MET A 497 19.75 -15.64 3.54
C MET A 497 18.77 -15.08 4.56
N ASN A 498 18.82 -13.77 4.85
CA ASN A 498 17.98 -13.18 5.89
C ASN A 498 17.51 -11.73 5.61
N ALA A 499 17.79 -11.15 4.45
CA ALA A 499 17.48 -9.73 4.22
C ALA A 499 15.97 -9.39 4.24
N VAL A 500 15.09 -10.36 3.96
CA VAL A 500 13.64 -10.14 3.83
C VAL A 500 12.90 -10.49 5.12
N HIS A 501 12.99 -11.73 5.58
CA HIS A 501 12.33 -12.18 6.83
C HIS A 501 13.20 -11.95 8.08
N ARG A 502 14.41 -11.39 7.92
CA ARG A 502 15.34 -11.03 9.02
C ARG A 502 15.59 -12.22 9.94
N GLU A 503 15.54 -12.03 11.25
CA GLU A 503 15.78 -13.07 12.25
C GLU A 503 14.71 -14.17 12.23
N ALA A 504 13.56 -13.95 11.58
CA ALA A 504 12.52 -14.96 11.38
C ALA A 504 12.75 -15.82 10.13
N THR A 505 13.82 -15.57 9.36
CA THR A 505 14.12 -16.38 8.19
C THR A 505 14.49 -17.82 8.62
N PRO A 506 13.86 -18.86 8.03
CA PRO A 506 14.22 -20.24 8.33
C PRO A 506 15.70 -20.52 8.06
N ALA A 507 16.30 -21.38 8.89
CA ALA A 507 17.68 -21.80 8.67
C ALA A 507 17.82 -22.48 7.30
N PRO A 508 18.83 -22.13 6.49
CA PRO A 508 19.01 -22.76 5.19
C PRO A 508 19.47 -24.21 5.35
N ALA A 509 19.08 -25.06 4.41
CA ALA A 509 19.52 -26.46 4.40
C ALA A 509 21.01 -26.62 4.06
N CYS A 510 21.59 -25.67 3.32
CA CYS A 510 23.00 -25.66 2.93
C CYS A 510 23.55 -24.23 2.79
N GLU A 511 24.87 -24.08 2.71
CA GLU A 511 25.50 -22.77 2.46
C GLU A 511 25.18 -22.29 1.03
N PRO A 512 24.75 -21.03 0.83
CA PRO A 512 24.44 -20.52 -0.49
C PRO A 512 25.70 -20.35 -1.33
N TYR A 513 25.57 -20.53 -2.65
CA TYR A 513 26.67 -20.31 -3.59
C TYR A 513 27.05 -18.83 -3.69
N GLU A 514 26.06 -17.94 -3.55
CA GLU A 514 26.21 -16.49 -3.60
C GLU A 514 25.53 -15.84 -2.41
N VAL A 515 26.17 -14.83 -1.83
CA VAL A 515 25.58 -14.00 -0.79
C VAL A 515 26.10 -12.58 -0.95
N ILE A 516 25.23 -11.60 -0.75
CA ILE A 516 25.62 -10.19 -0.70
C ILE A 516 25.50 -9.75 0.76
N LEU A 517 26.61 -9.30 1.33
CA LEU A 517 26.61 -8.58 2.60
C LEU A 517 26.15 -7.16 2.32
N ARG A 518 24.97 -6.78 2.81
CA ARG A 518 24.51 -5.40 2.85
C ARG A 518 24.80 -4.83 4.22
N VAL A 519 25.35 -3.62 4.25
CA VAL A 519 25.58 -2.85 5.46
C VAL A 519 24.75 -1.58 5.34
N ALA A 520 23.85 -1.35 6.27
CA ALA A 520 23.00 -0.16 6.30
C ALA A 520 23.08 0.50 7.66
N LEU A 521 23.03 1.83 7.69
CA LEU A 521 23.07 2.56 8.94
C LEU A 521 22.15 3.79 8.91
N LYS A 522 21.80 4.26 10.11
CA LYS A 522 21.13 5.54 10.37
C LYS A 522 22.02 6.38 11.28
N THR A 523 22.22 7.66 10.95
CA THR A 523 23.01 8.61 11.74
C THR A 523 22.26 9.92 11.93
N ARG A 524 22.65 10.69 12.96
CA ARG A 524 22.14 12.06 13.14
C ARG A 524 22.73 13.02 12.13
N GLU A 525 24.05 12.89 11.92
CA GLU A 525 24.83 13.78 11.07
C GLU A 525 25.18 13.12 9.73
N ARG A 526 25.14 13.91 8.66
CA ARG A 526 25.44 13.43 7.30
C ARG A 526 26.88 12.89 7.19
N GLN A 527 27.81 13.55 7.87
CA GLN A 527 29.25 13.22 7.83
C GLN A 527 29.53 11.83 8.40
N GLU A 528 28.77 11.39 9.41
CA GLU A 528 28.87 10.05 9.97
C GLU A 528 28.39 8.99 8.98
N ALA A 529 27.31 9.26 8.24
CA ALA A 529 26.84 8.37 7.20
C ALA A 529 27.85 8.22 6.06
N GLU A 530 28.56 9.28 5.70
CA GLU A 530 29.62 9.23 4.68
C GLU A 530 30.82 8.36 5.08
N LYS A 531 31.01 8.05 6.37
CA LYS A 531 32.07 7.13 6.81
C LYS A 531 31.83 5.70 6.32
N LEU A 532 30.58 5.25 6.15
CA LEU A 532 30.28 3.88 5.70
C LEU A 532 30.98 3.57 4.37
N ARG A 533 30.74 4.42 3.36
CA ARG A 533 31.33 4.23 2.03
C ARG A 533 32.87 4.31 2.09
N LYS A 534 33.44 5.18 2.93
CA LYS A 534 34.89 5.30 3.10
C LYS A 534 35.55 4.03 3.64
N GLU A 535 34.81 3.20 4.38
CA GLU A 535 35.32 1.92 4.89
C GLU A 535 35.04 0.73 3.95
N ILE A 536 33.96 0.80 3.16
CA ILE A 536 33.60 -0.23 2.18
C ILE A 536 34.45 -0.09 0.91
N ASP A 537 34.66 1.13 0.41
CA ASP A 537 35.38 1.38 -0.84
C ASP A 537 36.79 0.74 -0.87
N PRO A 538 37.62 0.83 0.20
CA PRO A 538 38.95 0.23 0.24
C PRO A 538 38.97 -1.31 0.20
N LEU A 539 37.86 -2.00 0.50
CA LEU A 539 37.80 -3.47 0.44
C LEU A 539 38.13 -4.02 -0.95
N ALA A 540 38.05 -3.18 -1.99
CA ALA A 540 38.49 -3.53 -3.34
C ALA A 540 39.96 -3.98 -3.43
N VAL A 541 40.82 -3.48 -2.53
CA VAL A 541 42.25 -3.84 -2.48
C VAL A 541 42.68 -4.44 -1.15
N ASN A 542 41.89 -4.24 -0.09
CA ASN A 542 42.23 -4.69 1.27
C ASN A 542 41.12 -5.52 1.94
N GLY A 543 40.17 -6.05 1.16
CA GLY A 543 39.10 -6.92 1.62
C GLY A 543 39.47 -8.41 1.61
N VAL A 544 38.51 -9.24 2.01
CA VAL A 544 38.65 -10.70 1.99
C VAL A 544 38.80 -11.21 0.55
N SER A 545 39.46 -12.36 0.37
CA SER A 545 39.58 -13.04 -0.94
C SER A 545 38.26 -13.08 -1.72
N GLY A 546 38.29 -12.72 -3.01
CA GLY A 546 37.11 -12.78 -3.88
C GLY A 546 36.01 -11.77 -3.53
N THR A 547 36.38 -10.64 -2.89
CA THR A 547 35.46 -9.54 -2.63
C THR A 547 35.04 -8.87 -3.94
N GLY A 548 33.79 -9.10 -4.35
CA GLY A 548 33.11 -8.26 -5.33
C GLY A 548 32.57 -7.02 -4.65
N LYS A 549 32.61 -5.88 -5.33
CA LYS A 549 32.00 -4.65 -4.84
C LYS A 549 30.88 -4.22 -5.75
N TRP A 550 29.79 -3.72 -5.16
CA TRP A 550 28.79 -2.99 -5.91
C TRP A 550 29.38 -1.65 -6.39
N ALA A 551 29.98 -1.67 -7.58
CA ALA A 551 30.56 -0.48 -8.20
C ALA A 551 29.44 0.36 -8.83
N THR A 552 29.08 1.48 -8.21
CA THR A 552 28.22 2.48 -8.85
C THR A 552 29.09 3.48 -9.59
N SER A 553 28.85 3.66 -10.89
CA SER A 553 29.50 4.68 -11.72
C SER A 553 29.09 6.12 -11.39
N ALA A 554 28.15 6.31 -10.45
CA ALA A 554 27.68 7.62 -10.01
C ALA A 554 28.65 8.29 -9.02
N SER A 555 29.05 9.52 -9.31
CA SER A 555 29.95 10.34 -8.48
C SER A 555 29.31 10.93 -7.22
N GLY A 556 28.11 10.48 -6.82
CA GLY A 556 27.32 11.05 -5.72
C GLY A 556 27.43 10.30 -4.39
N SER A 557 27.11 10.99 -3.29
CA SER A 557 26.88 10.39 -1.97
C SER A 557 25.53 9.66 -1.96
N ARG A 558 25.48 8.43 -1.43
CA ARG A 558 24.25 7.63 -1.23
C ARG A 558 23.51 7.98 0.07
N VAL A 559 23.99 8.99 0.77
CA VAL A 559 23.39 9.47 2.01
C VAL A 559 22.12 10.25 1.68
N ARG A 560 20.98 9.71 2.14
CA ARG A 560 19.66 10.33 2.04
C ARG A 560 19.21 10.87 3.38
N SER A 561 18.50 11.98 3.36
CA SER A 561 17.77 12.50 4.54
C SER A 561 16.64 11.54 4.93
N VAL A 562 16.35 11.44 6.23
CA VAL A 562 15.27 10.61 6.76
C VAL A 562 14.15 11.51 7.27
N ILE A 563 12.96 11.34 6.70
CA ILE A 563 11.72 11.91 7.23
C ILE A 563 10.86 10.77 7.78
N GLY A 564 10.90 10.62 9.10
CA GLY A 564 10.04 9.70 9.82
C GLY A 564 8.59 10.20 9.82
N LEU A 565 7.61 9.30 9.72
CA LEU A 565 6.19 9.65 9.76
C LEU A 565 5.56 9.21 11.07
N ASN A 566 4.98 10.15 11.81
CA ASN A 566 4.12 9.86 12.97
C ASN A 566 2.68 10.20 12.66
N SER A 567 1.75 9.66 13.44
CA SER A 567 0.33 9.91 13.31
C SER A 567 -0.21 10.61 14.54
N CYS A 568 -1.18 11.50 14.36
CA CYS A 568 -2.01 12.01 15.45
C CYS A 568 -3.47 12.09 15.01
N LEU A 569 -4.38 12.25 15.98
CA LEU A 569 -5.80 12.44 15.71
C LEU A 569 -6.17 13.90 15.93
N VAL A 570 -6.68 14.55 14.89
CA VAL A 570 -7.06 15.97 14.88
C VAL A 570 -8.58 16.07 14.92
N PRO A 571 -9.18 16.84 15.86
CA PRO A 571 -10.61 17.14 15.81
C PRO A 571 -11.01 17.77 14.47
N ARG A 572 -12.11 17.31 13.87
CA ARG A 572 -12.54 17.72 12.53
C ARG A 572 -12.75 19.22 12.40
N GLU A 573 -13.31 19.83 13.43
CA GLU A 573 -13.59 21.26 13.50
C GLU A 573 -12.34 22.14 13.42
N LEU A 574 -11.14 21.56 13.59
CA LEU A 574 -9.87 22.26 13.45
C LEU A 574 -9.28 22.18 12.03
N VAL A 575 -9.92 21.44 11.13
CA VAL A 575 -9.49 21.25 9.73
C VAL A 575 -10.48 21.95 8.81
N ASP A 576 -10.04 23.04 8.17
CA ASP A 576 -10.88 23.86 7.28
C ASP A 576 -10.73 23.43 5.82
N MET A 577 -11.61 22.54 5.36
CA MET A 577 -11.63 22.08 3.97
C MET A 577 -12.20 23.15 3.04
N GLN A 578 -11.48 23.41 1.94
CA GLN A 578 -11.84 24.43 0.96
C GLN A 578 -11.89 23.84 -0.46
N VAL A 579 -12.92 24.21 -1.22
CA VAL A 579 -13.06 23.91 -2.65
C VAL A 579 -12.89 25.20 -3.45
N THR A 580 -12.06 25.17 -4.50
CA THR A 580 -11.83 26.31 -5.38
C THR A 580 -11.97 25.88 -6.84
N LEU A 581 -12.85 26.53 -7.60
CA LEU A 581 -13.11 26.24 -9.01
C LEU A 581 -12.27 27.16 -9.93
N TYR A 582 -11.76 26.61 -11.03
CA TYR A 582 -10.88 27.26 -12.01
C TYR A 582 -11.36 27.09 -13.46
#